data_AF-A0A533UT31-F1
#
_entry.id   AF-A0A533UT31-F1
#
_cell.length_a   1.000
_cell.length_b   1.000
_cell.length_c   1.000
_cell.angle_alpha   90.00
_cell.angle_beta   90.00
_cell.angle_gamma   90.00
#
_symmetry.space_group_name_H-M   'P 1'
#
loop_
_entity.id
_entity.type
_entity.pdbx_description
1 polymer ?
#
loop_
_entity_poly.entity_id
_entity_poly.type
_entity_poly.pdbx_seq_one_letter_code
_entity_poly.pdbx_strand_id
1 'polypeptide(L)'
;MKFMDTSSSTLKARSTLIANLHRVVSVVQYILAVNVILIIIQIFLFSKYSIISLLFVTYISNFFTAALLVIFALRFVTWYKNKKQNLGILLFALAFLILAGSEVIVGLGSGYKVSQKDLMITPASKVEFIDYPEGSFFDIFFSFYRYVDYASFLLTLLASALLLYHYSKKTNTRKIILIIALPILSYTTTILDALNIYDTDTNPDLFSFYIFQTLLSISAGVLFAFSFWIILKKLPESSIKTFLKITAYGFILLYICNHVSVNTASYPPYGVNSLSLLSLSSYFVLFGLYASALSLSQDI
;
A
#
# COMPACT_ATOMS: atom_id res chain seq x y z
N MET A 1 -11.02 23.56 -35.45
CA MET A 1 -10.32 22.28 -35.65
C MET A 1 -9.18 21.97 -34.66
N LYS A 2 -8.45 22.96 -34.10
CA LYS A 2 -7.36 22.74 -33.12
C LYS A 2 -7.77 22.12 -31.75
N PHE A 3 -9.06 22.02 -31.45
CA PHE A 3 -9.59 21.45 -30.20
C PHE A 3 -9.87 19.93 -30.25
N MET A 4 -9.95 19.33 -31.45
CA MET A 4 -10.21 17.89 -31.62
C MET A 4 -8.91 17.06 -31.62
N ASP A 5 -7.80 17.59 -32.14
CA ASP A 5 -6.51 16.88 -32.17
C ASP A 5 -5.81 16.78 -30.81
N THR A 6 -5.99 17.78 -29.95
CA THR A 6 -5.44 17.75 -28.58
C THR A 6 -6.18 16.75 -27.70
N SER A 7 -7.48 16.52 -27.94
CA SER A 7 -8.25 15.50 -27.23
C SER A 7 -7.85 14.08 -27.64
N SER A 8 -7.64 13.83 -28.94
CA SER A 8 -7.27 12.49 -29.43
C SER A 8 -5.86 12.08 -29.01
N SER A 9 -4.88 13.00 -29.11
CA SER A 9 -3.49 12.75 -28.70
C SER A 9 -3.37 12.53 -27.18
N THR A 10 -4.08 13.31 -26.37
CA THR A 10 -4.08 13.14 -24.91
C THR A 10 -4.80 11.87 -24.46
N LEU A 11 -5.89 11.47 -25.12
CA LEU A 11 -6.56 10.19 -24.89
C LEU A 11 -5.66 9.00 -25.25
N LYS A 12 -4.96 9.06 -26.39
CA LYS A 12 -4.01 8.04 -26.85
C LYS A 12 -2.78 7.94 -25.91
N ALA A 13 -2.25 9.07 -25.45
CA ALA A 13 -1.16 9.13 -24.47
C ALA A 13 -1.55 8.55 -23.10
N ARG A 14 -2.82 8.69 -22.69
CA ARG A 14 -3.34 8.09 -21.45
C ARG A 14 -3.53 6.58 -21.57
N SER A 15 -4.09 6.12 -22.70
CA SER A 15 -4.25 4.69 -23.01
C SER A 15 -2.89 3.97 -23.07
N THR A 16 -1.88 4.59 -23.67
CA THR A 16 -0.52 4.04 -23.74
C THR A 16 0.19 3.99 -22.39
N LEU A 17 0.02 5.01 -21.53
CA LEU A 17 0.56 4.97 -20.16
C LEU A 17 0.01 3.78 -19.37
N ILE A 18 -1.32 3.57 -19.38
CA ILE A 18 -1.95 2.46 -18.67
C ILE A 18 -1.41 1.13 -19.20
N ALA A 19 -1.34 0.96 -20.53
CA ALA A 19 -0.81 -0.26 -21.14
C ALA A 19 0.65 -0.51 -20.75
N ASN A 20 1.48 0.54 -20.74
CA ASN A 20 2.88 0.45 -20.34
C ASN A 20 3.01 0.10 -18.85
N LEU A 21 2.25 0.77 -17.96
CA LEU A 21 2.27 0.47 -16.53
C LEU A 21 1.82 -0.98 -16.28
N HIS A 22 0.74 -1.43 -16.93
CA HIS A 22 0.30 -2.81 -16.82
C HIS A 22 1.41 -3.80 -17.20
N ARG A 23 2.07 -3.57 -18.35
CA ARG A 23 3.19 -4.41 -18.81
C ARG A 23 4.34 -4.42 -17.81
N VAL A 24 4.76 -3.25 -17.31
CA VAL A 24 5.88 -3.15 -16.35
C VAL A 24 5.54 -3.85 -15.04
N VAL A 25 4.33 -3.63 -14.49
CA VAL A 25 3.87 -4.32 -13.27
C VAL A 25 3.84 -5.84 -13.47
N SER A 26 3.36 -6.32 -14.62
CA SER A 26 3.37 -7.76 -14.93
C SER A 26 4.79 -8.33 -14.96
N VAL A 27 5.76 -7.63 -15.58
CA VAL A 27 7.17 -8.06 -15.60
C VAL A 27 7.73 -8.14 -14.19
N VAL A 28 7.52 -7.10 -13.36
CA VAL A 28 7.94 -7.10 -11.96
C VAL A 28 7.31 -8.25 -11.19
N GLN A 29 6.02 -8.53 -11.41
CA GLN A 29 5.33 -9.63 -10.75
C GLN A 29 5.89 -11.00 -11.13
N TYR A 30 6.25 -11.22 -12.40
CA TYR A 30 6.91 -12.46 -12.81
C TYR A 30 8.29 -12.61 -12.16
N ILE A 31 9.06 -11.53 -12.07
CA ILE A 31 10.37 -11.53 -11.41
C ILE A 31 10.23 -11.89 -9.92
N LEU A 32 9.26 -11.29 -9.22
CA LEU A 32 8.98 -11.59 -7.82
C LEU A 32 8.48 -13.03 -7.62
N ALA A 33 7.63 -13.53 -8.52
CA ALA A 33 7.18 -14.92 -8.49
C ALA A 33 8.33 -15.92 -8.67
N VAL A 34 9.29 -15.62 -9.57
CA VAL A 34 10.51 -16.43 -9.73
C VAL A 34 11.34 -16.42 -8.45
N ASN A 35 11.45 -15.29 -7.74
CA ASN A 35 12.15 -15.21 -6.47
C ASN A 35 11.50 -16.10 -5.38
N VAL A 36 10.16 -16.07 -5.28
CA VAL A 36 9.40 -16.96 -4.39
C VAL A 36 9.68 -18.44 -4.71
N ILE A 37 9.60 -18.82 -5.99
CA ILE A 37 9.87 -20.20 -6.42
C ILE A 37 11.31 -20.60 -6.08
N LEU A 38 12.27 -19.69 -6.26
CA LEU A 38 13.66 -19.92 -5.91
C LEU A 38 13.84 -20.16 -4.41
N ILE A 39 13.18 -19.40 -3.53
CA ILE A 39 13.17 -19.65 -2.08
C ILE A 39 12.58 -21.02 -1.76
N ILE A 40 11.46 -21.38 -2.40
CA ILE A 40 10.83 -22.69 -2.23
C ILE A 40 11.81 -23.81 -2.59
N ILE A 41 12.47 -23.73 -3.75
CA ILE A 41 13.48 -24.70 -4.18
C ILE A 41 14.63 -24.78 -3.17
N GLN A 42 15.11 -23.63 -2.67
CA GLN A 42 16.18 -23.59 -1.68
C GLN A 42 15.80 -24.35 -0.39
N ILE A 43 14.59 -24.11 0.11
CA ILE A 43 14.04 -24.78 1.30
C ILE A 43 13.91 -26.28 1.06
N PHE A 44 13.29 -26.70 -0.05
CA PHE A 44 13.02 -28.12 -0.31
C PHE A 44 14.29 -28.93 -0.57
N LEU A 45 15.26 -28.39 -1.31
CA LEU A 45 16.46 -29.15 -1.70
C LEU A 45 17.59 -29.04 -0.68
N PHE A 46 17.73 -27.90 0.00
CA PHE A 46 18.90 -27.63 0.84
C PHE A 46 18.56 -27.36 2.31
N SER A 47 17.27 -27.36 2.67
CA SER A 47 16.81 -27.03 4.04
C SER A 47 17.38 -25.70 4.55
N LYS A 48 17.55 -24.74 3.64
CA LYS A 48 18.03 -23.38 3.94
C LYS A 48 17.58 -22.41 2.85
N TYR A 49 17.55 -21.12 3.14
CA TYR A 49 17.38 -20.08 2.11
C TYR A 49 18.31 -18.89 2.36
N SER A 50 18.60 -18.11 1.31
CA SER A 50 19.47 -16.94 1.44
C SER A 50 18.69 -15.67 1.75
N ILE A 51 19.21 -14.83 2.65
CA ILE A 51 18.66 -13.49 2.91
C ILE A 51 18.72 -12.57 1.69
N ILE A 52 19.56 -12.86 0.70
CA ILE A 52 19.62 -12.11 -0.56
C ILE A 52 18.26 -12.11 -1.24
N SER A 53 17.52 -13.23 -1.20
CA SER A 53 16.17 -13.31 -1.74
C SER A 53 15.19 -12.42 -0.96
N LEU A 54 15.35 -12.32 0.37
CA LEU A 54 14.54 -11.43 1.22
C LEU A 54 14.83 -9.95 0.93
N LEU A 55 16.12 -9.58 0.81
CA LEU A 55 16.53 -8.22 0.43
C LEU A 55 15.99 -7.86 -0.95
N PHE A 56 16.07 -8.80 -1.90
CA PHE A 56 15.55 -8.61 -3.25
C PHE A 56 14.05 -8.30 -3.25
N VAL A 57 13.21 -9.13 -2.61
CA VAL A 57 11.77 -8.86 -2.54
C VAL A 57 11.49 -7.55 -1.80
N THR A 58 12.22 -7.26 -0.72
CA THR A 58 12.04 -6.05 0.07
C THR A 58 12.28 -4.80 -0.77
N TYR A 59 13.43 -4.70 -1.43
CA TYR A 59 13.77 -3.52 -2.23
C TYR A 59 12.91 -3.39 -3.48
N ILE A 60 12.73 -4.48 -4.24
CA ILE A 60 11.94 -4.43 -5.47
C ILE A 60 10.49 -4.06 -5.16
N SER A 61 9.86 -4.68 -4.16
CA SER A 61 8.46 -4.38 -3.84
C SER A 61 8.27 -2.95 -3.33
N ASN A 62 9.06 -2.50 -2.36
CA ASN A 62 8.89 -1.17 -1.76
C ASN A 62 9.22 -0.04 -2.76
N PHE A 63 10.39 -0.10 -3.41
CA PHE A 63 10.80 0.98 -4.31
C PHE A 63 9.96 1.04 -5.59
N PHE A 64 9.52 -0.11 -6.12
CA PHE A 64 8.64 -0.11 -7.27
C PHE A 64 7.23 0.39 -6.91
N THR A 65 6.74 0.06 -5.71
CA THR A 65 5.48 0.63 -5.17
C THR A 65 5.59 2.14 -5.01
N ALA A 66 6.68 2.65 -4.44
CA ALA A 66 6.95 4.08 -4.34
C ALA A 66 6.95 4.77 -5.71
N ALA A 67 7.60 4.17 -6.71
CA ALA A 67 7.63 4.69 -8.07
C ALA A 67 6.23 4.77 -8.69
N LEU A 68 5.40 3.74 -8.53
CA LEU A 68 4.01 3.74 -8.99
C LEU A 68 3.22 4.87 -8.33
N LEU A 69 3.30 5.00 -7.00
CA LEU A 69 2.61 6.03 -6.23
C LEU A 69 2.98 7.45 -6.71
N VAL A 70 4.27 7.71 -6.94
CA VAL A 70 4.75 8.99 -7.48
C VAL A 70 4.18 9.26 -8.87
N ILE A 71 4.21 8.27 -9.78
CA ILE A 71 3.68 8.43 -11.15
C ILE A 71 2.21 8.84 -11.11
N PHE A 72 1.38 8.16 -10.30
CA PHE A 72 -0.04 8.47 -10.20
C PHE A 72 -0.31 9.80 -9.47
N ALA A 73 0.45 10.11 -8.42
CA ALA A 73 0.34 11.40 -7.74
C ALA A 73 0.59 12.57 -8.70
N LEU A 74 1.66 12.50 -9.50
CA LEU A 74 1.96 13.51 -10.52
C LEU A 74 0.84 13.64 -11.56
N ARG A 75 0.20 12.54 -11.94
CA ARG A 75 -0.97 12.57 -12.83
C ARG A 75 -2.17 13.24 -12.18
N PHE A 76 -2.45 12.97 -10.91
CA PHE A 76 -3.52 13.64 -10.18
C PHE A 76 -3.26 15.13 -9.98
N VAL A 77 -2.02 15.54 -9.69
CA VAL A 77 -1.63 16.97 -9.66
C VAL A 77 -1.85 17.63 -11.02
N THR A 78 -1.41 16.98 -12.10
CA THR A 78 -1.58 17.49 -13.47
C THR A 78 -3.06 17.61 -13.84
N TRP A 79 -3.88 16.65 -13.41
CA TRP A 79 -5.32 16.67 -13.67
C TRP A 79 -6.04 17.77 -12.88
N TYR A 80 -5.68 17.96 -11.61
CA TYR A 80 -6.19 19.06 -10.77
C TYR A 80 -5.93 20.42 -11.41
N LYS A 81 -4.71 20.65 -11.94
CA LYS A 81 -4.34 21.90 -12.63
C LYS A 81 -5.14 22.14 -13.92
N ASN A 82 -5.45 21.08 -14.66
CA ASN A 82 -5.90 21.21 -16.05
C ASN A 82 -7.41 21.10 -16.27
N LYS A 83 -8.19 20.39 -15.43
CA LYS A 83 -9.57 20.03 -15.83
C LYS A 83 -10.68 20.04 -14.78
N LYS A 84 -10.41 20.22 -13.47
CA LYS A 84 -11.40 20.50 -12.40
C LYS A 84 -10.69 20.51 -11.04
N GLN A 85 -10.76 21.62 -10.31
CA GLN A 85 -10.15 21.84 -8.99
C GLN A 85 -10.84 21.04 -7.87
N ASN A 86 -11.01 19.72 -8.04
CA ASN A 86 -11.61 18.88 -7.00
C ASN A 86 -10.58 18.57 -5.92
N LEU A 87 -10.83 19.05 -4.70
CA LEU A 87 -9.98 18.86 -3.52
C LEU A 87 -9.66 17.38 -3.26
N GLY A 88 -10.59 16.46 -3.53
CA GLY A 88 -10.36 15.02 -3.34
C GLY A 88 -9.21 14.47 -4.18
N ILE A 89 -9.03 14.97 -5.41
CA ILE A 89 -7.93 14.55 -6.30
C ILE A 89 -6.58 15.01 -5.72
N LEU A 90 -6.53 16.22 -5.19
CA LEU A 90 -5.32 16.77 -4.58
C LEU A 90 -4.96 16.03 -3.30
N LEU A 91 -5.97 15.66 -2.49
CA LEU A 91 -5.78 14.85 -1.29
C LEU A 91 -5.24 13.46 -1.62
N PHE A 92 -5.74 12.79 -2.66
CA PHE A 92 -5.16 11.53 -3.14
C PHE A 92 -3.71 11.70 -3.62
N ALA A 93 -3.42 12.76 -4.37
CA ALA A 93 -2.06 13.02 -4.82
C ALA A 93 -1.10 13.23 -3.64
N LEU A 94 -1.52 14.01 -2.64
CA LEU A 94 -0.73 14.24 -1.43
C LEU A 94 -0.55 12.95 -0.63
N ALA A 95 -1.63 12.18 -0.43
CA ALA A 95 -1.59 10.90 0.26
C ALA A 95 -0.61 9.93 -0.42
N PHE A 96 -0.63 9.84 -1.75
CA PHE A 96 0.28 8.95 -2.49
C PHE A 96 1.73 9.41 -2.46
N LEU A 97 2.01 10.72 -2.42
CA LEU A 97 3.39 11.20 -2.23
C LEU A 97 3.92 10.87 -0.84
N ILE A 98 3.10 11.04 0.19
CA ILE A 98 3.46 10.69 1.57
C ILE A 98 3.65 9.18 1.68
N LEU A 99 2.73 8.38 1.11
CA LEU A 99 2.86 6.93 1.07
C LEU A 99 4.12 6.51 0.33
N ALA A 100 4.46 7.13 -0.81
CA ALA A 100 5.68 6.80 -1.55
C ALA A 100 6.94 7.06 -0.72
N GLY A 101 6.98 8.15 0.06
CA GLY A 101 8.05 8.40 1.03
C GLY A 101 8.09 7.32 2.11
N SER A 102 6.92 6.93 2.63
CA SER A 102 6.74 5.83 3.57
C SER A 102 7.39 4.53 3.07
N GLU A 103 7.05 4.11 1.84
CA GLU A 103 7.57 2.90 1.20
C GLU A 103 9.09 2.93 1.02
N VAL A 104 9.66 4.09 0.67
CA VAL A 104 11.12 4.26 0.58
C VAL A 104 11.77 4.06 1.95
N ILE A 105 11.20 4.65 3.01
CA ILE A 105 11.72 4.53 4.37
C ILE A 105 11.61 3.08 4.87
N VAL A 106 10.46 2.42 4.65
CA VAL A 106 10.27 1.00 5.00
C VAL A 106 11.25 0.13 4.24
N GLY A 107 11.39 0.30 2.93
CA GLY A 107 12.31 -0.49 2.11
C GLY A 107 13.76 -0.40 2.62
N LEU A 108 14.23 0.81 2.95
CA LEU A 108 15.57 1.01 3.52
C LEU A 108 15.71 0.40 4.91
N GLY A 109 14.74 0.65 5.79
CA GLY A 109 14.77 0.17 7.18
C GLY A 109 14.68 -1.35 7.29
N SER A 110 13.71 -1.95 6.60
CA SER A 110 13.58 -3.40 6.49
C SER A 110 14.81 -4.04 5.84
N GLY A 111 15.36 -3.43 4.79
CA GLY A 111 16.60 -3.89 4.15
C GLY A 111 17.77 -3.90 5.14
N TYR A 112 17.93 -2.83 5.93
CA TYR A 112 18.92 -2.78 7.01
C TYR A 112 18.70 -3.93 8.01
N LYS A 113 17.49 -4.09 8.57
CA LYS A 113 17.18 -5.13 9.55
C LYS A 113 17.47 -6.55 9.03
N VAL A 114 17.12 -6.83 7.78
CA VAL A 114 17.41 -8.13 7.14
C VAL A 114 18.91 -8.32 6.92
N SER A 115 19.65 -7.26 6.55
CA SER A 115 21.10 -7.33 6.31
C SER A 115 21.94 -7.63 7.56
N GLN A 116 21.38 -7.40 8.76
CA GLN A 116 22.05 -7.72 10.03
C GLN A 116 21.96 -9.22 10.40
N LYS A 117 21.29 -10.03 9.59
CA LYS A 117 21.11 -11.47 9.84
C LYS A 117 22.14 -12.32 9.12
N ASP A 118 22.25 -13.56 9.55
CA ASP A 118 23.08 -14.56 8.87
C ASP A 118 22.70 -14.71 7.40
N LEU A 119 23.70 -14.85 6.54
CA LEU A 119 23.50 -14.94 5.08
C LEU A 119 22.60 -16.10 4.65
N MET A 120 22.56 -17.16 5.46
CA MET A 120 21.81 -18.39 5.22
C MET A 120 20.94 -18.70 6.44
N ILE A 121 19.63 -18.78 6.22
CA ILE A 121 18.66 -19.14 7.24
C ILE A 121 18.31 -20.62 7.11
N THR A 122 18.31 -21.32 8.25
CA THR A 122 18.04 -22.76 8.37
C THR A 122 16.91 -23.00 9.38
N PRO A 123 16.35 -24.21 9.51
CA PRO A 123 15.39 -24.53 10.56
C PRO A 123 15.91 -24.29 11.99
N ALA A 124 17.24 -24.32 12.19
CA ALA A 124 17.88 -24.09 13.48
C ALA A 124 18.22 -22.60 13.73
N SER A 125 18.06 -21.73 12.73
CA SER A 125 18.33 -20.30 12.88
C SER A 125 17.32 -19.67 13.84
N LYS A 126 17.83 -18.90 14.80
CA LYS A 126 16.99 -18.23 15.81
C LYS A 126 16.20 -17.09 15.16
N VAL A 127 14.93 -16.96 15.55
CA VAL A 127 14.08 -15.83 15.16
C VAL A 127 14.38 -14.66 16.09
N GLU A 128 15.08 -13.66 15.56
CA GLU A 128 15.45 -12.46 16.29
C GLU A 128 14.73 -11.23 15.73
N PHE A 129 14.12 -10.45 16.64
CA PHE A 129 13.54 -9.15 16.35
C PHE A 129 14.64 -8.10 16.55
N ILE A 130 15.37 -7.82 15.47
CA ILE A 130 16.44 -6.83 15.49
C ILE A 130 15.81 -5.44 15.35
N ASP A 131 16.04 -4.59 16.34
CA ASP A 131 15.71 -3.17 16.27
C ASP A 131 16.95 -2.30 16.03
N TYR A 132 16.69 -1.03 15.75
CA TYR A 132 17.77 -0.07 15.57
C TYR A 132 18.41 0.20 16.94
N PRO A 133 19.73 0.42 17.02
CA PRO A 133 20.35 0.79 18.28
C PRO A 133 19.70 2.05 18.84
N GLU A 134 19.27 1.99 20.09
CA GLU A 134 18.54 3.08 20.76
C GLU A 134 19.31 4.41 20.68
N GLY A 135 18.62 5.48 20.29
CA GLY A 135 19.21 6.82 20.17
C GLY A 135 20.16 6.98 18.97
N SER A 136 20.32 5.96 18.12
CA SER A 136 21.05 6.10 16.86
C SER A 136 20.30 6.98 15.87
N PHE A 137 21.02 7.52 14.89
CA PHE A 137 20.39 8.25 13.78
C PHE A 137 19.32 7.42 13.07
N PHE A 138 19.57 6.11 12.87
CA PHE A 138 18.61 5.22 12.23
C PHE A 138 17.36 5.00 13.07
N ASP A 139 17.52 4.85 14.39
CA ASP A 139 16.40 4.74 15.32
C ASP A 139 15.48 5.97 15.24
N ILE A 140 16.05 7.17 15.34
CA ILE A 140 15.29 8.44 15.23
C ILE A 140 14.62 8.56 13.85
N PHE A 141 15.37 8.27 12.78
CA PHE A 141 14.91 8.43 11.40
C PHE A 141 13.77 7.46 11.05
N PHE A 142 13.91 6.18 11.42
CA PHE A 142 12.91 5.16 11.12
C PHE A 142 11.74 5.17 12.12
N SER A 143 11.91 5.72 13.32
CA SER A 143 10.80 5.98 14.25
C SER A 143 9.80 7.01 13.70
N PHE A 144 10.29 8.00 12.95
CA PHE A 144 9.42 9.02 12.35
C PHE A 144 8.45 8.45 11.30
N TYR A 145 8.81 7.33 10.65
CA TYR A 145 8.00 6.73 9.59
C TYR A 145 6.58 6.38 10.05
N ARG A 146 6.39 5.94 11.31
CA ARG A 146 5.06 5.59 11.82
C ARG A 146 4.08 6.76 11.76
N TYR A 147 4.54 7.99 12.00
CA TYR A 147 3.70 9.19 11.86
C TYR A 147 3.41 9.52 10.39
N VAL A 148 4.41 9.36 9.52
CA VAL A 148 4.28 9.58 8.07
C VAL A 148 3.25 8.63 7.47
N ASP A 149 3.34 7.35 7.83
CA ASP A 149 2.44 6.31 7.38
C ASP A 149 1.00 6.55 7.89
N TYR A 150 0.86 6.86 9.18
CA TYR A 150 -0.42 7.21 9.79
C TYR A 150 -1.08 8.44 9.13
N ALA A 151 -0.29 9.47 8.80
CA ALA A 151 -0.79 10.64 8.07
C ALA A 151 -1.26 10.28 6.65
N SER A 152 -0.50 9.44 5.95
CA SER A 152 -0.89 8.91 4.63
C SER A 152 -2.21 8.14 4.67
N PHE A 153 -2.38 7.30 5.68
CA PHE A 153 -3.62 6.56 5.93
C PHE A 153 -4.81 7.51 6.08
N LEU A 154 -4.71 8.50 6.98
CA LEU A 154 -5.77 9.47 7.22
C LEU A 154 -6.13 10.26 5.97
N LEU A 155 -5.13 10.70 5.19
CA LEU A 155 -5.36 11.42 3.94
C LEU A 155 -6.03 10.54 2.88
N THR A 156 -5.61 9.28 2.75
CA THR A 156 -6.22 8.30 1.83
C THR A 156 -7.68 8.05 2.21
N LEU A 157 -7.96 7.92 3.52
CA LEU A 157 -9.29 7.73 4.07
C LEU A 157 -10.18 8.95 3.82
N LEU A 158 -9.68 10.17 4.09
CA LEU A 158 -10.40 11.42 3.85
C LEU A 158 -10.68 11.64 2.35
N ALA A 159 -9.69 11.42 1.48
CA ALA A 159 -9.85 11.55 0.04
C ALA A 159 -10.92 10.59 -0.50
N SER A 160 -10.92 9.36 0.00
CA SER A 160 -11.91 8.35 -0.35
C SER A 160 -13.28 8.67 0.22
N ALA A 161 -13.38 9.15 1.46
CA ALA A 161 -14.64 9.61 2.02
C ALA A 161 -15.29 10.71 1.18
N LEU A 162 -14.50 11.68 0.68
CA LEU A 162 -14.98 12.73 -0.23
C LEU A 162 -15.42 12.18 -1.58
N LEU A 163 -14.64 11.26 -2.16
CA LEU A 163 -15.00 10.58 -3.41
C LEU A 163 -16.33 9.83 -3.26
N LEU A 164 -16.46 9.08 -2.18
CA LEU A 164 -17.62 8.27 -1.87
C LEU A 164 -18.85 9.13 -1.56
N TYR A 165 -18.69 10.25 -0.87
CA TYR A 165 -19.74 11.24 -0.67
C TYR A 165 -20.32 11.75 -1.99
N HIS A 166 -19.47 12.00 -2.99
CA HIS A 166 -19.90 12.45 -4.32
C HIS A 166 -20.77 11.40 -5.05
N TYR A 167 -20.40 10.12 -4.98
CA TYR A 167 -21.17 9.03 -5.61
C TYR A 167 -22.45 8.66 -4.85
N SER A 168 -22.49 8.99 -3.57
CA SER A 168 -23.57 8.62 -2.67
C SER A 168 -24.59 9.77 -2.56
N LYS A 169 -25.51 9.91 -3.54
CA LYS A 169 -26.66 10.85 -3.47
C LYS A 169 -27.62 10.55 -2.30
N LYS A 170 -27.25 10.91 -1.05
CA LYS A 170 -27.90 10.57 0.24
C LYS A 170 -27.57 9.16 0.78
N THR A 171 -26.33 8.92 1.21
CA THR A 171 -26.09 7.89 2.25
C THR A 171 -26.31 8.56 3.60
N ASN A 172 -26.96 7.84 4.52
CA ASN A 172 -27.19 8.30 5.88
C ASN A 172 -25.85 8.66 6.55
N THR A 173 -25.74 9.90 7.05
CA THR A 173 -24.55 10.46 7.71
C THR A 173 -23.98 9.53 8.78
N ARG A 174 -24.82 8.84 9.55
CA ARG A 174 -24.39 7.90 10.60
C ARG A 174 -23.59 6.71 10.04
N LYS A 175 -23.96 6.20 8.86
CA LYS A 175 -23.24 5.08 8.21
C LYS A 175 -21.88 5.54 7.69
N ILE A 176 -21.79 6.77 7.17
CA ILE A 176 -20.51 7.36 6.72
C ILE A 176 -19.57 7.57 7.90
N ILE A 177 -20.09 8.05 9.04
CA ILE A 177 -19.28 8.23 10.26
C ILE A 177 -18.69 6.90 10.73
N LEU A 178 -19.48 5.82 10.77
CA LEU A 178 -18.97 4.49 11.16
C LEU A 178 -17.92 3.95 10.18
N ILE A 179 -18.13 4.16 8.89
CA ILE A 179 -17.20 3.78 7.82
C ILE A 179 -15.84 4.47 7.98
N ILE A 180 -15.80 5.70 8.51
CA ILE A 180 -14.58 6.47 8.69
C ILE A 180 -13.97 6.20 10.07
N ALA A 181 -14.77 6.20 11.13
CA ALA A 181 -14.30 6.09 12.50
C ALA A 181 -13.69 4.72 12.80
N LEU A 182 -14.27 3.62 12.29
CA LEU A 182 -13.78 2.28 12.58
C LEU A 182 -12.36 2.03 12.02
N PRO A 183 -12.05 2.31 10.74
CA PRO A 183 -10.69 2.22 10.25
C PRO A 183 -9.70 3.08 11.03
N ILE A 184 -10.08 4.30 11.44
CA ILE A 184 -9.20 5.18 12.24
C ILE A 184 -8.88 4.52 13.58
N LEU A 185 -9.90 4.11 14.34
CA LEU A 185 -9.71 3.49 15.65
C LEU A 185 -8.81 2.25 15.57
N SER A 186 -9.02 1.41 14.56
CA SER A 186 -8.18 0.23 14.33
C SER A 186 -6.75 0.61 13.94
N TYR A 187 -6.56 1.58 13.05
CA TYR A 187 -5.24 1.97 12.55
C TYR A 187 -4.40 2.74 13.60
N THR A 188 -5.03 3.41 14.57
CA THR A 188 -4.32 4.08 15.69
C THR A 188 -3.43 3.12 16.46
N THR A 189 -3.72 1.81 16.43
CA THR A 189 -2.88 0.80 17.10
C THR A 189 -1.45 0.74 16.55
N THR A 190 -1.23 1.18 15.30
CA THR A 190 0.10 1.26 14.66
C THR A 190 1.03 2.30 15.30
N ILE A 191 0.46 3.28 16.01
CA ILE A 191 1.20 4.45 16.51
C ILE A 191 1.19 4.56 18.05
N LEU A 192 0.56 3.62 18.78
CA LEU A 192 0.46 3.68 20.25
C LEU A 192 1.82 3.75 20.95
N ASP A 193 2.78 2.97 20.45
CA ASP A 193 4.16 2.94 20.94
C ASP A 193 4.89 4.26 20.67
N ALA A 194 4.76 4.79 19.44
CA ALA A 194 5.29 6.11 19.11
C ALA A 194 4.62 7.26 19.88
N LEU A 195 3.40 7.07 20.41
CA LEU A 195 2.72 8.05 21.26
C LEU A 195 3.06 7.90 22.75
N ASN A 196 3.95 6.97 23.12
CA ASN A 196 4.24 6.58 24.51
C ASN A 196 2.98 6.15 25.30
N ILE A 197 1.96 5.63 24.59
CA ILE A 197 0.74 5.09 25.21
C ILE A 197 0.94 3.62 25.59
N TYR A 198 1.78 2.91 24.85
CA TYR A 198 2.11 1.51 25.08
C TYR A 198 3.59 1.27 24.87
N ASP A 199 4.32 0.92 25.92
CA ASP A 199 5.76 0.66 25.85
C ASP A 199 6.02 -0.77 25.35
N THR A 200 6.67 -0.89 24.19
CA THR A 200 7.01 -2.19 23.61
C THR A 200 8.29 -2.80 24.20
N ASP A 201 9.18 -2.01 24.80
CA ASP A 201 10.49 -2.47 25.29
C ASP A 201 10.37 -3.29 26.58
N THR A 202 9.40 -2.94 27.42
CA THR A 202 9.16 -3.62 28.70
C THR A 202 8.15 -4.76 28.61
N ASN A 203 7.59 -5.01 27.43
CA ASN A 203 6.50 -5.97 27.25
C ASN A 203 7.00 -7.42 27.08
N PRO A 204 6.72 -8.34 28.03
CA PRO A 204 7.11 -9.74 27.90
C PRO A 204 6.38 -10.47 26.75
N ASP A 205 5.24 -9.95 26.28
CA ASP A 205 4.38 -10.55 25.27
C ASP A 205 4.43 -9.80 23.91
N LEU A 206 5.60 -9.26 23.55
CA LEU A 206 5.81 -8.46 22.33
C LEU A 206 5.29 -9.14 21.05
N PHE A 207 5.45 -10.46 20.96
CA PHE A 207 4.93 -11.26 19.85
C PHE A 207 3.40 -11.16 19.71
N SER A 208 2.67 -11.32 20.82
CA SER A 208 1.21 -11.22 20.85
C SER A 208 0.75 -9.80 20.50
N PHE A 209 1.48 -8.79 20.97
CA PHE A 209 1.22 -7.40 20.64
C PHE A 209 1.34 -7.13 19.13
N TYR A 210 2.41 -7.61 18.47
CA TYR A 210 2.55 -7.43 17.02
C TYR A 210 1.49 -8.17 16.21
N ILE A 211 1.05 -9.36 16.65
CA ILE A 211 -0.09 -10.06 16.03
C ILE A 211 -1.35 -9.20 16.14
N PHE A 212 -1.65 -8.69 17.32
CA PHE A 212 -2.80 -7.83 17.57
C PHE A 212 -2.76 -6.57 16.71
N GLN A 213 -1.62 -5.87 16.68
CA GLN A 213 -1.41 -4.67 15.88
C GLN A 213 -1.58 -4.95 14.38
N THR A 214 -0.97 -6.02 13.86
CA THR A 214 -1.08 -6.41 12.46
C THR A 214 -2.52 -6.75 12.08
N LEU A 215 -3.23 -7.51 12.92
CA LEU A 215 -4.62 -7.88 12.70
C LEU A 215 -5.53 -6.64 12.64
N LEU A 216 -5.37 -5.69 13.56
CA LEU A 216 -6.15 -4.47 13.57
C LEU A 216 -5.82 -3.54 12.39
N SER A 217 -4.57 -3.48 11.97
CA SER A 217 -4.14 -2.68 10.81
C SER A 217 -4.72 -3.23 9.51
N ILE A 218 -4.66 -4.56 9.32
CA ILE A 218 -5.31 -5.24 8.17
C ILE A 218 -6.83 -5.03 8.22
N SER A 219 -7.44 -5.15 9.41
CA SER A 219 -8.88 -4.92 9.60
C SER A 219 -9.28 -3.49 9.23
N ALA A 220 -8.45 -2.49 9.57
CA ALA A 220 -8.68 -1.10 9.17
C ALA A 220 -8.74 -0.96 7.64
N GLY A 221 -7.78 -1.56 6.93
CA GLY A 221 -7.75 -1.58 5.47
C GLY A 221 -8.94 -2.29 4.82
N VAL A 222 -9.38 -3.41 5.39
CA VAL A 222 -10.56 -4.16 4.91
C VAL A 222 -11.84 -3.37 5.15
N LEU A 223 -12.02 -2.80 6.35
CA LEU A 223 -13.17 -1.95 6.68
C LEU A 223 -13.22 -0.72 5.77
N PHE A 224 -12.06 -0.15 5.48
CA PHE A 224 -11.91 0.93 4.52
C PHE A 224 -12.34 0.50 3.12
N ALA A 225 -11.88 -0.65 2.60
CA ALA A 225 -12.32 -1.14 1.30
C ALA A 225 -13.83 -1.48 1.25
N PHE A 226 -14.42 -1.89 2.37
CA PHE A 226 -15.85 -2.17 2.47
C PHE A 226 -16.71 -0.93 2.20
N SER A 227 -16.18 0.28 2.46
CA SER A 227 -16.83 1.55 2.13
C SER A 227 -17.11 1.69 0.63
N PHE A 228 -16.15 1.31 -0.21
CA PHE A 228 -16.31 1.28 -1.66
C PHE A 228 -17.39 0.27 -2.05
N TRP A 229 -17.42 -0.89 -1.40
CA TRP A 229 -18.42 -1.92 -1.68
C TRP A 229 -19.85 -1.48 -1.37
N ILE A 230 -20.08 -0.74 -0.29
CA ILE A 230 -21.40 -0.18 0.04
C ILE A 230 -21.90 0.74 -1.08
N ILE A 231 -21.01 1.50 -1.71
CA ILE A 231 -21.36 2.41 -2.80
C ILE A 231 -21.49 1.68 -4.13
N LEU A 232 -20.67 0.66 -4.40
CA LEU A 232 -20.80 -0.20 -5.57
C LEU A 232 -22.21 -0.80 -5.70
N LYS A 233 -22.86 -1.14 -4.58
CA LYS A 233 -24.24 -1.67 -4.57
C LYS A 233 -25.29 -0.68 -5.08
N LYS A 234 -24.99 0.62 -5.06
CA LYS A 234 -25.92 1.69 -5.48
C LYS A 234 -25.69 2.16 -6.92
N LEU A 235 -24.58 1.75 -7.53
CA LEU A 235 -24.24 2.14 -8.89
C LEU A 235 -24.83 1.15 -9.92
N PRO A 236 -25.35 1.66 -11.05
CA PRO A 236 -25.73 0.81 -12.18
C PRO A 236 -24.50 0.09 -12.74
N GLU A 237 -24.72 -1.04 -13.42
CA GLU A 237 -23.65 -1.73 -14.13
C GLU A 237 -23.02 -0.78 -15.17
N SER A 238 -21.75 -0.46 -14.95
CA SER A 238 -21.00 0.57 -15.68
C SER A 238 -19.51 0.38 -15.48
N SER A 239 -18.70 0.98 -16.36
CA SER A 239 -17.23 0.95 -16.23
C SER A 239 -16.75 1.53 -14.89
N ILE A 240 -17.43 2.57 -14.37
CA ILE A 240 -17.13 3.17 -13.06
C ILE A 240 -17.29 2.14 -11.93
N LYS A 241 -18.37 1.35 -11.97
CA LYS A 241 -18.62 0.28 -10.98
C LYS A 241 -17.51 -0.76 -11.02
N THR A 242 -17.07 -1.17 -12.22
CA THR A 242 -15.95 -2.11 -12.38
C THR A 242 -14.64 -1.55 -11.82
N PHE A 243 -14.31 -0.29 -12.13
CA PHE A 243 -13.08 0.33 -11.65
C PHE A 243 -13.06 0.53 -10.13
N LEU A 244 -14.17 0.97 -9.53
CA LEU A 244 -14.30 1.07 -8.08
C LEU A 244 -14.21 -0.30 -7.38
N LYS A 245 -14.65 -1.38 -8.05
CA LYS A 245 -14.49 -2.75 -7.57
C LYS A 245 -13.03 -3.18 -7.54
N ILE A 246 -12.29 -2.86 -8.60
CA ILE A 246 -10.83 -3.09 -8.67
C ILE A 246 -10.12 -2.30 -7.57
N THR A 247 -10.49 -1.02 -7.36
CA THR A 247 -9.96 -0.21 -6.25
C THR A 247 -10.19 -0.85 -4.89
N ALA A 248 -11.40 -1.36 -4.63
CA ALA A 248 -11.74 -2.00 -3.35
C ALA A 248 -10.87 -3.24 -3.09
N TYR A 249 -10.76 -4.14 -4.07
CA TYR A 249 -9.87 -5.30 -3.95
C TYR A 249 -8.40 -4.90 -3.84
N GLY A 250 -7.99 -3.85 -4.56
CA GLY A 250 -6.65 -3.27 -4.45
C GLY A 250 -6.35 -2.81 -3.03
N PHE A 251 -7.26 -2.10 -2.38
CA PHE A 251 -7.07 -1.66 -1.00
C PHE A 251 -7.00 -2.84 -0.02
N ILE A 252 -7.87 -3.84 -0.15
CA ILE A 252 -7.79 -5.05 0.69
C ILE A 252 -6.41 -5.68 0.57
N LEU A 253 -5.94 -5.91 -0.66
CA LEU A 253 -4.62 -6.49 -0.90
C LEU A 253 -3.50 -5.59 -0.39
N LEU A 254 -3.59 -4.27 -0.60
CA LEU A 254 -2.56 -3.32 -0.21
C LEU A 254 -2.32 -3.33 1.29
N TYR A 255 -3.39 -3.27 2.10
CA TYR A 255 -3.23 -3.31 3.55
C TYR A 255 -2.77 -4.68 4.07
N ILE A 256 -3.17 -5.78 3.43
CA ILE A 256 -2.61 -7.11 3.75
C ILE A 256 -1.10 -7.15 3.47
N CYS A 257 -0.66 -6.58 2.34
CA CYS A 257 0.74 -6.64 1.92
C CYS A 257 1.63 -5.66 2.69
N ASN A 258 1.12 -4.46 3.02
CA ASN A 258 1.89 -3.39 3.65
C ASN A 258 2.19 -3.69 5.14
N HIS A 259 1.28 -4.38 5.84
CA HIS A 259 1.50 -4.77 7.24
C HIS A 259 2.18 -6.13 7.43
N VAL A 260 2.81 -6.67 6.39
CA VAL A 260 3.59 -7.91 6.46
C VAL A 260 5.03 -7.60 6.09
N SER A 261 5.97 -8.03 6.92
CA SER A 261 7.40 -7.87 6.67
C SER A 261 8.13 -9.20 6.68
N VAL A 262 9.37 -9.18 6.17
CA VAL A 262 10.32 -10.30 6.22
C VAL A 262 11.45 -10.05 7.22
N ASN A 263 11.30 -9.03 8.08
CA ASN A 263 12.35 -8.49 8.96
C ASN A 263 12.87 -9.52 9.96
N THR A 264 12.08 -10.52 10.34
CA THR A 264 12.47 -11.56 11.29
C THR A 264 13.29 -12.68 10.63
N ALA A 265 13.27 -12.78 9.29
CA ALA A 265 13.82 -13.87 8.50
C ALA A 265 13.52 -15.25 9.13
N SER A 266 12.25 -15.49 9.46
CA SER A 266 11.80 -16.77 9.99
C SER A 266 11.99 -17.90 8.97
N TYR A 267 12.07 -19.13 9.47
CA TYR A 267 12.07 -20.32 8.63
C TYR A 267 10.76 -21.10 8.81
N PRO A 268 9.94 -21.28 7.76
CA PRO A 268 9.97 -20.62 6.44
C PRO A 268 9.69 -19.11 6.48
N PRO A 269 10.04 -18.35 5.41
CA PRO A 269 9.87 -16.90 5.38
C PRO A 269 8.43 -16.51 4.99
N TYR A 270 7.51 -16.57 5.95
CA TYR A 270 6.06 -16.42 5.74
C TYR A 270 5.62 -15.12 5.06
N GLY A 271 6.38 -14.03 5.22
CA GLY A 271 6.01 -12.71 4.68
C GLY A 271 6.32 -12.49 3.20
N VAL A 272 7.11 -13.36 2.57
CA VAL A 272 7.65 -13.11 1.21
C VAL A 272 6.54 -13.03 0.16
N ASN A 273 5.52 -13.89 0.25
CA ASN A 273 4.43 -13.92 -0.72
C ASN A 273 3.60 -12.62 -0.69
N SER A 274 3.25 -12.17 0.51
CA SER A 274 2.50 -10.91 0.69
C SER A 274 3.33 -9.73 0.21
N LEU A 275 4.61 -9.65 0.60
CA LEU A 275 5.48 -8.57 0.17
C LEU A 275 5.69 -8.55 -1.35
N SER A 276 5.71 -9.72 -1.99
CA SER A 276 5.80 -9.85 -3.45
C SER A 276 4.56 -9.32 -4.19
N LEU A 277 3.42 -9.22 -3.53
CA LEU A 277 2.16 -8.72 -4.10
C LEU A 277 1.92 -7.23 -3.83
N LEU A 278 2.79 -6.58 -3.06
CA LEU A 278 2.64 -5.17 -2.65
C LEU A 278 2.52 -4.25 -3.86
N SER A 279 3.41 -4.36 -4.84
CA SER A 279 3.37 -3.52 -6.03
C SER A 279 2.12 -3.74 -6.89
N LEU A 280 1.71 -5.00 -7.07
CA LEU A 280 0.47 -5.32 -7.78
C LEU A 280 -0.77 -4.74 -7.09
N SER A 281 -0.81 -4.82 -5.75
CA SER A 281 -1.91 -4.29 -4.96
C SER A 281 -2.03 -2.77 -5.09
N SER A 282 -0.90 -2.06 -5.03
CA SER A 282 -0.85 -0.62 -5.26
C SER A 282 -1.32 -0.27 -6.67
N TYR A 283 -0.90 -1.04 -7.69
CA TYR A 283 -1.34 -0.84 -9.06
C TYR A 283 -2.87 -0.97 -9.21
N PHE A 284 -3.51 -1.94 -8.54
CA PHE A 284 -4.97 -2.06 -8.57
C PHE A 284 -5.69 -0.86 -7.97
N VAL A 285 -5.23 -0.35 -6.82
CA VAL A 285 -5.77 0.88 -6.21
C VAL A 285 -5.66 2.04 -7.19
N LEU A 286 -4.46 2.24 -7.72
CA LEU A 286 -4.12 3.39 -8.53
C LEU A 286 -4.83 3.37 -9.89
N PHE A 287 -4.83 2.21 -10.55
CA PHE A 287 -5.54 2.00 -11.81
C PHE A 287 -7.05 2.21 -11.64
N GLY A 288 -7.65 1.59 -10.61
CA GLY A 288 -9.08 1.73 -10.36
C GLY A 288 -9.49 3.18 -10.10
N LEU A 289 -8.78 3.89 -9.23
CA LEU A 289 -9.05 5.30 -8.95
C LEU A 289 -8.86 6.19 -10.19
N TYR A 290 -7.77 5.99 -10.94
CA TYR A 290 -7.48 6.76 -12.15
C TYR A 290 -8.52 6.51 -13.25
N ALA A 291 -8.95 5.26 -13.45
CA ALA A 291 -9.93 4.89 -14.45
C ALA A 291 -11.35 5.36 -14.08
N SER A 292 -11.73 5.28 -12.79
CA SER A 292 -12.99 5.89 -12.29
C SER A 292 -13.02 7.40 -12.53
N ALA A 293 -11.92 8.08 -12.23
CA ALA A 293 -11.75 9.51 -12.50
C ALA A 293 -11.85 9.85 -13.99
N LEU A 294 -11.27 9.03 -14.86
CA LEU A 294 -11.30 9.23 -16.31
C LEU A 294 -12.72 9.08 -16.86
N SER A 295 -13.44 8.03 -16.47
CA SER A 295 -14.82 7.78 -16.91
C SER A 295 -15.75 8.93 -16.52
N LEU A 296 -15.64 9.44 -15.28
CA LEU A 296 -16.37 10.63 -14.83
C LEU A 296 -16.10 11.88 -15.68
N SER A 297 -14.89 12.01 -16.22
CA SER A 297 -14.51 13.17 -17.04
C SER A 297 -15.01 13.09 -18.49
N GLN A 298 -15.49 11.92 -18.92
CA GLN A 298 -16.04 11.68 -20.25
C GLN A 298 -17.58 11.75 -20.25
N ASP A 299 -18.22 11.51 -19.11
CA ASP A 299 -19.67 11.63 -18.91
C ASP A 299 -20.14 13.09 -18.68
N ILE A 300 -19.23 14.08 -18.68
CA ILE A 300 -19.51 15.53 -18.53
C ILE A 300 -19.02 16.27 -19.78
#